data_AF-A0A7S3BLM4-F1
#
_entry.id   AF-A0A7S3BLM4-F1
#
_cell.length_a   1.000
_cell.length_b   1.000
_cell.length_c   1.000
_cell.angle_alpha   90.00
_cell.angle_beta   90.00
_cell.angle_gamma   90.00
#
_symmetry.space_group_name_H-M   'P 1'
#
loop_
_entity.id
_entity.type
_entity.pdbx_description
1 polymer ?
#
loop_
_entity_poly.entity_id
_entity_poly.type
_entity_poly.pdbx_seq_one_letter_code
_entity_poly.pdbx_strand_id
1 'polypeptide(L)'
;KLGVPRPVSCQNDFSLLNRTYENDTWEAAYRFGVVGLPYGVLGGGVLTGKYFDGTKHAAKAEADRPLSLSRHRSRPDFQPRYGMPAAMLAAEAYVHLAERYGISPTELALAWASARACNGSIITGTTTVKQVEECISAFKLELPEPLMAAVDELHEQFREPTMFYHSKQVCMDAKWVGASARHASEPRSWVKALAFSPAVRIAAAAVGGAMLATLAARRK
;
A
#
# COMPACT_ATOMS: atom_id res chain seq x y z
N LYS A 1 10.23 -37.87 -5.94
CA LYS A 1 9.22 -37.31 -4.98
C LYS A 1 9.60 -37.76 -3.58
N LEU A 2 9.55 -36.90 -2.56
CA LEU A 2 10.07 -37.17 -1.20
C LEU A 2 9.12 -37.97 -0.27
N GLY A 3 7.91 -38.32 -0.72
CA GLY A 3 6.96 -39.11 0.09
C GLY A 3 6.30 -38.38 1.25
N VAL A 4 6.49 -37.06 1.37
CA VAL A 4 5.93 -36.22 2.45
C VAL A 4 4.72 -35.41 1.99
N PRO A 5 3.87 -34.92 2.92
CA PRO A 5 2.78 -34.00 2.61
C PRO A 5 3.26 -32.76 1.84
N ARG A 6 2.41 -32.24 0.94
CA ARG A 6 2.71 -31.03 0.17
C ARG A 6 2.42 -29.77 1.00
N PRO A 7 3.19 -28.69 0.79
CA PRO A 7 2.79 -27.37 1.28
C PRO A 7 1.40 -26.99 0.74
N VAL A 8 0.59 -26.36 1.58
CA VAL A 8 -0.77 -25.89 1.22
C VAL A 8 -0.88 -24.36 1.19
N SER A 9 0.10 -23.65 1.75
CA SER A 9 0.15 -22.19 1.73
C SER A 9 1.58 -21.66 1.63
N CYS A 10 1.73 -20.46 1.09
CA CYS A 10 2.97 -19.69 1.10
C CYS A 10 2.74 -18.30 1.72
N GLN A 11 3.61 -17.91 2.64
CA GLN A 11 3.54 -16.61 3.32
C GLN A 11 4.69 -15.73 2.83
N ASN A 12 4.39 -14.85 1.87
CA ASN A 12 5.37 -13.96 1.24
C ASN A 12 5.05 -12.49 1.51
N ASP A 13 6.07 -11.64 1.39
CA ASP A 13 5.88 -10.20 1.39
C ASP A 13 5.17 -9.79 0.11
N PHE A 14 4.10 -9.00 0.23
CA PHE A 14 3.33 -8.56 -0.92
C PHE A 14 2.58 -7.27 -0.58
N SER A 15 2.75 -6.24 -1.40
CA SER A 15 2.10 -4.94 -1.24
C SER A 15 2.15 -4.15 -2.55
N LEU A 16 1.54 -2.97 -2.57
CA LEU A 16 1.72 -1.99 -3.65
C LEU A 16 3.19 -1.59 -3.86
N LEU A 17 4.05 -1.79 -2.86
CA LEU A 17 5.48 -1.49 -2.89
C LEU A 17 6.37 -2.71 -3.20
N ASN A 18 5.80 -3.92 -3.19
CA ASN A 18 6.51 -5.17 -3.43
C ASN A 18 5.58 -6.17 -4.12
N ARG A 19 5.72 -6.33 -5.43
CA ARG A 19 4.95 -7.26 -6.27
C ARG A 19 5.79 -8.43 -6.74
N THR A 20 6.99 -8.63 -6.20
CA THR A 20 7.86 -9.76 -6.57
C THR A 20 7.21 -11.13 -6.39
N TYR A 21 6.24 -11.25 -5.47
CA TYR A 21 5.43 -12.45 -5.31
C TYR A 21 4.66 -12.83 -6.60
N GLU A 22 4.22 -11.84 -7.39
CA GLU A 22 3.45 -12.01 -8.64
C GLU A 22 4.27 -12.57 -9.81
N ASN A 23 5.59 -12.67 -9.66
CA ASN A 23 6.44 -13.31 -10.65
C ASN A 23 6.33 -14.85 -10.53
N ASP A 24 7.45 -15.55 -10.49
CA ASP A 24 7.51 -17.01 -10.56
C ASP A 24 6.74 -17.72 -9.43
N THR A 25 6.68 -17.10 -8.24
CA THR A 25 6.04 -17.75 -7.08
C THR A 25 4.53 -17.81 -7.23
N TRP A 26 3.92 -16.80 -7.86
CA TRP A 26 2.48 -16.78 -8.10
C TRP A 26 2.05 -17.84 -9.10
N GLU A 27 2.80 -18.00 -10.19
CA GLU A 27 2.56 -19.07 -11.16
C GLU A 27 2.68 -20.45 -10.51
N ALA A 28 3.72 -20.67 -9.70
CA ALA A 28 3.89 -21.90 -8.95
C ALA A 28 2.73 -22.12 -7.96
N ALA A 29 2.33 -21.08 -7.22
CA ALA A 29 1.24 -21.16 -6.26
C ALA A 29 -0.07 -21.57 -6.94
N TYR A 30 -0.40 -20.92 -8.06
CA TYR A 30 -1.54 -21.26 -8.89
C TYR A 30 -1.48 -22.70 -9.40
N ARG A 31 -0.35 -23.11 -9.99
CA ARG A 31 -0.20 -24.43 -10.61
C ARG A 31 -0.23 -25.59 -9.63
N PHE A 32 0.23 -25.37 -8.40
CA PHE A 32 0.29 -26.39 -7.36
C PHE A 32 -0.84 -26.29 -6.32
N GLY A 33 -1.76 -25.33 -6.47
CA GLY A 33 -2.88 -25.13 -5.53
C GLY A 33 -2.42 -24.68 -4.15
N VAL A 34 -1.33 -23.93 -4.07
CA VAL A 34 -0.78 -23.37 -2.82
C VAL A 34 -1.41 -22.00 -2.60
N VAL A 35 -2.01 -21.78 -1.43
CA VAL A 35 -2.70 -20.53 -1.10
C VAL A 35 -1.71 -19.46 -0.63
N GLY A 36 -1.79 -18.26 -1.20
CA GLY A 36 -1.05 -17.08 -0.76
C GLY A 36 -1.59 -16.52 0.54
N LEU A 37 -0.68 -16.27 1.50
CA LEU A 37 -0.94 -15.58 2.76
C LEU A 37 -0.05 -14.33 2.86
N PRO A 38 -0.29 -13.31 2.03
CA PRO A 38 0.53 -12.10 2.00
C PRO A 38 0.62 -11.42 3.37
N TYR A 39 1.85 -11.09 3.76
CA TYR A 39 2.13 -10.15 4.85
C TYR A 39 2.70 -8.86 4.26
N GLY A 40 2.79 -7.80 5.08
CA GLY A 40 3.45 -6.58 4.64
C GLY A 40 2.61 -5.70 3.72
N VAL A 41 1.33 -6.01 3.49
CA VAL A 41 0.42 -5.26 2.59
C VAL A 41 0.38 -3.75 2.87
N LEU A 42 0.58 -3.32 4.12
CA LEU A 42 0.64 -1.91 4.50
C LEU A 42 2.06 -1.32 4.59
N GLY A 43 3.11 -2.06 4.22
CA GLY A 43 4.51 -1.60 4.28
C GLY A 43 4.97 -1.23 5.69
N GLY A 44 4.52 -1.99 6.70
CA GLY A 44 4.73 -1.64 8.12
C GLY A 44 4.02 -0.34 8.56
N GLY A 45 3.05 0.14 7.77
CA GLY A 45 2.27 1.34 8.01
C GLY A 45 2.56 2.48 7.03
N VAL A 46 3.58 2.36 6.18
CA VAL A 46 3.94 3.39 5.19
C VAL A 46 2.79 3.69 4.22
N LEU A 47 2.10 2.65 3.73
CA LEU A 47 0.98 2.79 2.79
C LEU A 47 -0.31 3.37 3.42
N THR A 48 -0.32 3.64 4.74
CA THR A 48 -1.45 4.35 5.39
C THR A 48 -1.32 5.87 5.31
N GLY A 49 -0.15 6.36 4.90
CA GLY A 49 0.18 7.78 4.88
C GLY A 49 0.57 8.38 6.24
N LYS A 50 0.55 7.61 7.34
CA LYS A 50 0.78 8.12 8.70
C LYS A 50 2.19 8.68 8.96
N TYR A 51 3.16 8.37 8.10
CA TYR A 51 4.54 8.84 8.23
C TYR A 51 4.84 10.09 7.38
N PHE A 52 3.86 10.64 6.68
CA PHE A 52 3.99 11.92 5.97
C PHE A 52 3.52 13.05 6.90
N ASP A 53 4.47 13.66 7.61
CA ASP A 53 4.21 14.74 8.57
C ASP A 53 3.46 15.92 7.92
N GLY A 54 2.57 16.56 8.69
CA GLY A 54 1.74 17.68 8.22
C GLY A 54 0.54 17.28 7.36
N THR A 55 0.38 16.00 7.02
CA THR A 55 -0.79 15.50 6.28
C THR A 55 -1.97 15.17 7.20
N LYS A 56 -3.18 15.12 6.64
CA LYS A 56 -4.39 14.66 7.35
C LYS A 56 -4.25 13.21 7.87
N HIS A 57 -3.47 12.38 7.19
CA HIS A 57 -3.24 10.98 7.58
C HIS A 57 -2.34 10.88 8.82
N ALA A 58 -1.29 11.69 8.89
CA ALA A 58 -0.47 11.80 10.10
C ALA A 58 -1.29 12.35 11.29
N ALA A 59 -2.10 13.40 11.07
CA ALA A 59 -2.95 13.95 12.13
C ALA A 59 -4.01 12.94 12.64
N LYS A 60 -4.69 12.23 11.71
CA LYS A 60 -5.64 11.15 12.07
C LYS A 60 -4.95 10.06 12.90
N ALA A 61 -3.75 9.64 12.49
CA ALA A 61 -3.01 8.58 13.18
C ALA A 61 -2.52 9.03 14.57
N GLU A 62 -1.98 10.23 14.69
CA GLU A 62 -1.53 10.81 15.97
C GLU A 62 -2.68 10.89 16.99
N ALA A 63 -3.88 11.27 16.53
CA ALA A 63 -5.08 11.33 17.36
C ALA A 63 -5.60 9.95 17.82
N ASP A 64 -5.23 8.86 17.13
CA ASP A 64 -5.57 7.49 17.53
C ASP A 64 -4.51 6.89 18.46
N ARG A 65 -3.24 7.04 18.11
CA ARG A 65 -2.09 6.56 18.89
C ARG A 65 -0.85 7.38 18.57
N PRO A 66 -0.03 7.79 19.57
CA PRO A 66 1.17 8.57 19.32
C PRO A 66 2.06 7.97 18.23
N LEU A 67 2.40 8.76 17.21
CA LEU A 67 3.20 8.32 16.07
C LEU A 67 4.59 7.90 16.51
N SER A 68 5.13 8.46 17.60
CA SER A 68 6.40 8.05 18.22
C SER A 68 6.44 6.56 18.57
N LEU A 69 5.29 5.98 18.93
CA LEU A 69 5.15 4.55 19.25
C LEU A 69 4.87 3.69 18.01
N SER A 70 4.69 4.28 16.84
CA SER A 70 4.47 3.53 15.60
C SER A 70 5.73 2.79 15.19
N ARG A 71 5.57 1.62 14.56
CA ARG A 71 6.64 0.64 14.30
C ARG A 71 7.93 1.26 13.80
N HIS A 72 7.87 1.96 12.67
CA HIS A 72 9.05 2.56 12.03
C HIS A 72 9.62 3.80 12.73
N ARG A 73 8.86 4.47 13.63
CA ARG A 73 9.43 5.55 14.47
C ARG A 73 10.11 4.98 15.72
N SER A 74 9.51 3.98 16.36
CA SER A 74 10.05 3.34 17.56
C SER A 74 11.20 2.36 17.27
N ARG A 75 11.22 1.75 16.07
CA ARG A 75 12.24 0.80 15.60
C ARG A 75 12.55 1.06 14.13
N PRO A 76 13.37 2.08 13.82
CA PRO A 76 13.73 2.43 12.44
C PRO A 76 14.46 1.30 11.68
N ASP A 77 15.04 0.35 12.39
CA ASP A 77 15.75 -0.78 11.80
C ASP A 77 14.83 -1.96 11.41
N PHE A 78 13.53 -1.86 11.72
CA PHE A 78 12.55 -2.87 11.36
C PHE A 78 12.21 -2.77 9.86
N GLN A 79 12.61 -3.77 9.08
CA GLN A 79 12.33 -3.85 7.64
C GLN A 79 12.62 -2.51 6.93
N PRO A 80 13.87 -2.02 6.96
CA PRO A 80 14.23 -0.66 6.52
C PRO A 80 13.95 -0.40 5.04
N ARG A 81 13.65 -1.47 4.28
CA ARG A 81 13.17 -1.39 2.90
C ARG A 81 12.04 -0.42 2.65
N TYR A 82 11.12 -0.30 3.61
CA TYR A 82 9.97 0.59 3.46
C TYR A 82 10.31 2.06 3.68
N GLY A 83 11.45 2.35 4.31
CA GLY A 83 11.94 3.70 4.54
C GLY A 83 12.84 4.25 3.43
N MET A 84 13.13 3.45 2.40
CA MET A 84 13.94 3.87 1.27
C MET A 84 13.29 5.05 0.53
N PRO A 85 14.08 6.01 0.01
CA PRO A 85 13.55 7.15 -0.73
C PRO A 85 12.57 6.76 -1.85
N ALA A 86 12.88 5.72 -2.63
CA ALA A 86 12.00 5.22 -3.69
C ALA A 86 10.67 4.66 -3.14
N ALA A 87 10.72 3.91 -2.03
CA ALA A 87 9.54 3.35 -1.39
C ALA A 87 8.64 4.44 -0.81
N MET A 88 9.23 5.48 -0.20
CA MET A 88 8.48 6.61 0.34
C MET A 88 7.82 7.45 -0.75
N LEU A 89 8.51 7.68 -1.88
CA LEU A 89 7.93 8.37 -3.05
C LEU A 89 6.76 7.59 -3.66
N ALA A 90 6.93 6.28 -3.83
CA ALA A 90 5.86 5.42 -4.33
C ALA A 90 4.65 5.40 -3.38
N ALA A 91 4.90 5.30 -2.08
CA ALA A 91 3.85 5.33 -1.06
C ALA A 91 3.08 6.65 -1.05
N GLU A 92 3.76 7.80 -1.18
CA GLU A 92 3.12 9.10 -1.31
C GLU A 92 2.21 9.15 -2.55
N ALA A 93 2.67 8.62 -3.69
CA ALA A 93 1.86 8.54 -4.91
C ALA A 93 0.59 7.69 -4.74
N TYR A 94 0.70 6.53 -4.07
CA TYR A 94 -0.47 5.69 -3.76
C TYR A 94 -1.42 6.34 -2.75
N VAL A 95 -0.91 7.06 -1.75
CA VAL A 95 -1.72 7.84 -0.81
C VAL A 95 -2.55 8.87 -1.58
N HIS A 96 -1.92 9.66 -2.45
CA HIS A 96 -2.62 10.64 -3.28
C HIS A 96 -3.61 9.99 -4.28
N LEU A 97 -3.30 8.81 -4.79
CA LEU A 97 -4.24 8.06 -5.63
C LEU A 97 -5.49 7.69 -4.83
N ALA A 98 -5.35 7.14 -3.63
CA ALA A 98 -6.48 6.82 -2.77
C ALA A 98 -7.34 8.06 -2.46
N GLU A 99 -6.70 9.19 -2.14
CA GLU A 99 -7.39 10.45 -1.87
C GLU A 99 -8.25 10.92 -3.06
N ARG A 100 -7.75 10.77 -4.30
CA ARG A 100 -8.50 11.16 -5.51
C ARG A 100 -9.76 10.32 -5.74
N TYR A 101 -9.77 9.09 -5.27
CA TYR A 101 -10.91 8.18 -5.35
C TYR A 101 -11.78 8.20 -4.08
N GLY A 102 -11.47 9.07 -3.12
CA GLY A 102 -12.28 9.24 -1.91
C GLY A 102 -12.22 8.07 -0.93
N ILE A 103 -11.22 7.19 -1.05
CA ILE A 103 -10.99 6.07 -0.12
C ILE A 103 -9.74 6.29 0.72
N SER A 104 -9.61 5.55 1.82
CA SER A 104 -8.39 5.60 2.62
C SER A 104 -7.21 4.90 1.91
N PRO A 105 -5.96 5.33 2.14
CA PRO A 105 -4.79 4.60 1.63
C PRO A 105 -4.69 3.16 2.16
N THR A 106 -5.15 2.93 3.40
CA THR A 106 -5.27 1.60 4.00
C THR A 106 -6.25 0.74 3.22
N GLU A 107 -7.42 1.32 2.89
CA GLU A 107 -8.46 0.66 2.11
C GLU A 107 -7.98 0.31 0.70
N LEU A 108 -7.32 1.24 0.01
CA LEU A 108 -6.72 0.99 -1.31
C LEU A 108 -5.77 -0.22 -1.27
N ALA A 109 -4.80 -0.21 -0.36
CA ALA A 109 -3.76 -1.24 -0.31
C ALA A 109 -4.33 -2.64 0.02
N LEU A 110 -5.26 -2.73 0.98
CA LEU A 110 -5.87 -3.99 1.39
C LEU A 110 -6.85 -4.53 0.33
N ALA A 111 -7.75 -3.68 -0.18
CA ALA A 111 -8.70 -4.08 -1.20
C ALA A 111 -7.98 -4.56 -2.47
N TRP A 112 -6.95 -3.82 -2.91
CA TRP A 112 -6.12 -4.19 -4.05
C TRP A 112 -5.44 -5.55 -3.85
N ALA A 113 -4.84 -5.79 -2.68
CA ALA A 113 -4.18 -7.07 -2.40
C ALA A 113 -5.18 -8.23 -2.32
N SER A 114 -6.40 -7.97 -1.83
CA SER A 114 -7.45 -8.99 -1.68
C SER A 114 -8.05 -9.42 -3.01
N ALA A 115 -8.04 -8.53 -4.02
CA ALA A 115 -8.55 -8.80 -5.35
C ALA A 115 -7.65 -9.74 -6.19
N ARG A 116 -6.48 -10.13 -5.67
CA ARG A 116 -5.49 -10.93 -6.41
C ARG A 116 -5.77 -12.43 -6.27
N ALA A 117 -5.92 -13.13 -7.38
CA ALA A 117 -6.46 -14.50 -7.49
C ALA A 117 -5.81 -15.62 -6.63
N CYS A 118 -4.54 -15.51 -6.23
CA CYS A 118 -3.86 -16.53 -5.40
C CYS A 118 -3.82 -16.19 -3.92
N ASN A 119 -4.31 -15.01 -3.51
CA ASN A 119 -4.34 -14.62 -2.11
C ASN A 119 -5.60 -15.19 -1.44
N GLY A 120 -5.43 -16.12 -0.51
CA GLY A 120 -6.56 -16.66 0.28
C GLY A 120 -6.87 -15.87 1.54
N SER A 121 -5.88 -15.17 2.10
CA SER A 121 -6.07 -14.28 3.26
C SER A 121 -4.95 -13.25 3.33
N ILE A 122 -5.22 -12.08 3.89
CA ILE A 122 -4.20 -11.05 4.14
C ILE A 122 -3.86 -11.01 5.62
N ILE A 123 -2.56 -11.05 5.93
CA ILE A 123 -2.06 -10.90 7.30
C ILE A 123 -1.80 -9.42 7.57
N THR A 124 -2.72 -8.79 8.30
CA THR A 124 -2.61 -7.38 8.70
C THR A 124 -2.40 -7.26 10.20
N GLY A 125 -1.44 -6.43 10.60
CA GLY A 125 -1.22 -6.08 11.99
C GLY A 125 -1.84 -4.73 12.34
N THR A 126 -2.58 -4.68 13.46
CA THR A 126 -3.21 -3.47 14.00
C THR A 126 -2.78 -3.28 15.46
N THR A 127 -2.87 -2.04 15.95
CA THR A 127 -2.54 -1.69 17.34
C THR A 127 -3.70 -1.04 18.08
N THR A 128 -4.78 -0.70 17.38
CA THR A 128 -5.98 -0.05 17.92
C THR A 128 -7.22 -0.66 17.27
N VAL A 129 -8.38 -0.53 17.94
CA VAL A 129 -9.66 -1.03 17.40
C VAL A 129 -10.05 -0.28 16.12
N LYS A 130 -9.83 1.04 16.05
CA LYS A 130 -10.11 1.84 14.84
C LYS A 130 -9.35 1.34 13.62
N GLN A 131 -8.10 0.88 13.79
CA GLN A 131 -7.34 0.27 12.70
C GLN A 131 -7.95 -1.06 12.26
N VAL A 132 -8.50 -1.86 13.18
CA VAL A 132 -9.21 -3.11 12.82
C VAL A 132 -10.45 -2.79 11.99
N GLU A 133 -11.25 -1.81 12.41
CA GLU A 133 -12.46 -1.38 11.69
C GLU A 133 -12.13 -0.91 10.26
N GLU A 134 -11.09 -0.10 10.10
CA GLU A 134 -10.60 0.37 8.79
C GLU A 134 -10.03 -0.77 7.93
N CYS A 135 -9.38 -1.77 8.53
CA CYS A 135 -8.93 -2.94 7.77
C CYS A 135 -10.11 -3.79 7.29
N ILE A 136 -11.15 -3.95 8.12
CA ILE A 136 -12.36 -4.70 7.76
C ILE A 136 -13.16 -3.97 6.66
N SER A 137 -13.22 -2.64 6.67
CA SER A 137 -13.94 -1.88 5.64
C SER A 137 -13.33 -2.10 4.25
N ALA A 138 -12.01 -2.28 4.15
CA ALA A 138 -11.32 -2.52 2.89
C ALA A 138 -11.83 -3.76 2.14
N PHE A 139 -12.17 -4.85 2.85
CA PHE A 139 -12.68 -6.09 2.25
C PHE A 139 -14.12 -5.99 1.73
N LYS A 140 -14.79 -4.86 1.97
CA LYS A 140 -16.13 -4.56 1.44
C LYS A 140 -16.07 -3.71 0.18
N LEU A 141 -14.87 -3.33 -0.27
CA LEU A 141 -14.67 -2.48 -1.42
C LEU A 141 -14.34 -3.31 -2.66
N GLU A 142 -15.02 -2.98 -3.75
CA GLU A 142 -14.60 -3.36 -5.09
C GLU A 142 -13.91 -2.17 -5.73
N LEU A 143 -12.63 -2.32 -6.06
CA LEU A 143 -11.88 -1.25 -6.70
C LEU A 143 -12.30 -1.17 -8.18
N PRO A 144 -12.75 0.00 -8.67
CA PRO A 144 -13.17 0.12 -10.06
C PRO A 144 -11.98 -0.04 -10.99
N GLU A 145 -12.22 -0.56 -12.19
CA GLU A 145 -11.16 -0.83 -13.20
C GLU A 145 -10.23 0.38 -13.45
N PRO A 146 -10.71 1.63 -13.55
CA PRO A 146 -9.82 2.78 -13.72
C PRO A 146 -8.87 3.02 -12.52
N LEU A 147 -9.27 2.66 -11.31
CA LEU A 147 -8.39 2.74 -10.13
C LEU A 147 -7.34 1.63 -10.19
N MET A 148 -7.73 0.41 -10.57
CA MET A 148 -6.78 -0.70 -10.74
C MET A 148 -5.73 -0.37 -11.82
N ALA A 149 -6.16 0.18 -12.96
CA ALA A 149 -5.26 0.64 -14.01
C ALA A 149 -4.31 1.75 -13.51
N ALA A 150 -4.80 2.72 -12.75
CA ALA A 150 -3.96 3.77 -12.17
C ALA A 150 -2.93 3.22 -11.14
N VAL A 151 -3.29 2.16 -10.41
CA VAL A 151 -2.33 1.44 -9.56
C VAL A 151 -1.25 0.77 -10.39
N ASP A 152 -1.61 0.13 -11.50
CA ASP A 152 -0.64 -0.51 -12.38
C ASP A 152 0.29 0.52 -13.07
N GLU A 153 -0.24 1.69 -13.49
CA GLU A 153 0.58 2.80 -14.00
C GLU A 153 1.60 3.28 -12.97
N LEU A 154 1.20 3.44 -11.70
CA LEU A 154 2.13 3.79 -10.62
C LEU A 154 3.16 2.69 -10.39
N HIS A 155 2.77 1.42 -10.47
CA HIS A 155 3.71 0.32 -10.34
C HIS A 155 4.74 0.31 -11.48
N GLU A 156 4.36 0.66 -12.70
CA GLU A 156 5.31 0.77 -13.82
C GLU A 156 6.34 1.88 -13.61
N GLN A 157 5.93 2.98 -12.99
CA GLN A 157 6.82 4.10 -12.64
C GLN A 157 7.73 3.76 -11.45
N PHE A 158 7.18 3.05 -10.47
CA PHE A 158 7.84 2.63 -9.24
C PHE A 158 7.87 1.11 -9.16
N ARG A 159 8.64 0.47 -10.06
CA ARG A 159 8.78 -1.00 -10.05
C ARG A 159 9.61 -1.44 -8.87
N GLU A 160 9.02 -2.26 -8.01
CA GLU A 160 9.67 -2.92 -6.87
C GLU A 160 10.57 -2.01 -6.00
N PRO A 161 10.07 -0.86 -5.51
CA PRO A 161 10.88 0.15 -4.85
C PRO A 161 11.44 -0.29 -3.49
N THR A 162 11.04 -1.46 -3.01
CA THR A 162 11.45 -2.05 -1.73
C THR A 162 12.41 -3.23 -1.89
N MET A 163 12.81 -3.57 -3.13
CA MET A 163 13.80 -4.59 -3.41
C MET A 163 15.23 -4.03 -3.38
N PHE A 164 16.10 -4.68 -2.62
CA PHE A 164 17.55 -4.47 -2.67
C PHE A 164 18.26 -5.76 -2.25
N TYR A 165 19.32 -6.08 -2.99
CA TYR A 165 20.00 -7.38 -2.88
C TYR A 165 21.33 -7.32 -2.13
N HIS A 166 21.76 -6.13 -1.69
CA HIS A 166 23.12 -5.94 -1.17
C HIS A 166 23.23 -6.11 0.36
N SER A 167 22.83 -5.11 1.16
CA SER A 167 22.92 -5.19 2.62
C SER A 167 21.84 -4.36 3.30
N LYS A 168 21.43 -4.77 4.50
CA LYS A 168 20.52 -3.98 5.37
C LYS A 168 21.07 -2.57 5.60
N GLN A 169 22.39 -2.44 5.67
CA GLN A 169 23.07 -1.17 5.96
C GLN A 169 22.78 -0.11 4.90
N VAL A 170 22.70 -0.46 3.61
CA VAL A 170 22.33 0.49 2.55
C VAL A 170 20.99 1.15 2.82
N CYS A 171 20.02 0.40 3.36
CA CYS A 171 18.70 0.94 3.71
C CYS A 171 18.67 1.71 5.03
N MET A 172 19.62 1.44 5.92
CA MET A 172 19.80 2.24 7.14
C MET A 172 20.53 3.55 6.84
N ASP A 173 21.48 3.53 5.88
CA ASP A 173 22.28 4.66 5.42
C ASP A 173 21.48 5.59 4.52
N ALA A 174 20.55 5.02 3.75
CA ALA A 174 19.42 5.75 3.21
C ALA A 174 18.67 6.30 4.42
N LYS A 175 19.09 7.50 4.87
CA LYS A 175 18.49 8.18 6.01
C LYS A 175 16.99 8.09 5.78
N TRP A 176 16.31 7.42 6.72
CA TRP A 176 14.86 7.27 6.83
C TRP A 176 14.20 8.64 6.82
N VAL A 177 14.25 9.36 5.70
CA VAL A 177 14.00 10.80 5.60
C VAL A 177 14.12 11.51 6.96
N GLY A 178 15.33 11.43 7.55
CA GLY A 178 15.78 12.12 8.77
C GLY A 178 15.39 11.56 10.17
N ALA A 179 16.33 11.73 11.12
CA ALA A 179 16.25 11.38 12.56
C ALA A 179 15.16 12.11 13.39
N SER A 180 14.30 12.89 12.75
CA SER A 180 13.14 13.58 13.36
C SER A 180 11.81 13.19 12.70
N ALA A 181 11.84 12.31 11.69
CA ALA A 181 10.70 11.88 10.88
C ALA A 181 9.88 13.04 10.25
N ARG A 182 10.46 14.25 10.20
CA ARG A 182 9.96 15.39 9.44
C ARG A 182 10.66 15.41 8.09
N HIS A 183 9.88 15.15 7.03
CA HIS A 183 9.79 15.94 5.79
C HIS A 183 9.44 15.07 4.57
N ALA A 184 8.13 14.84 4.39
CA ALA A 184 7.51 15.26 3.14
C ALA A 184 6.98 16.69 3.32
N SER A 185 7.87 17.66 3.64
CA SER A 185 7.46 19.06 3.54
C SER A 185 7.52 19.43 2.08
N GLU A 186 6.33 19.58 1.53
CA GLU A 186 5.97 19.92 0.16
C GLU A 186 5.93 18.73 -0.81
N PRO A 187 4.77 18.48 -1.45
CA PRO A 187 4.73 17.58 -2.60
C PRO A 187 5.68 18.17 -3.63
N ARG A 188 6.76 17.43 -3.95
CA ARG A 188 7.68 17.86 -5.00
C ARG A 188 6.85 18.13 -6.25
N SER A 189 7.04 19.28 -6.87
CA SER A 189 6.24 19.78 -8.00
C SER A 189 6.07 18.77 -9.15
N TRP A 190 7.00 17.81 -9.28
CA TRP A 190 6.92 16.73 -10.26
C TRP A 190 5.90 15.64 -9.92
N VAL A 191 5.55 15.37 -8.64
CA VAL A 191 4.46 14.45 -8.27
C VAL A 191 3.10 15.00 -8.73
N LYS A 192 2.93 16.33 -8.67
CA LYS A 192 1.81 17.01 -9.33
C LYS A 192 1.88 16.90 -10.86
N ALA A 193 3.09 16.86 -11.45
CA ALA A 193 3.30 16.71 -12.89
C ALA A 193 3.12 15.27 -13.42
N LEU A 194 3.30 14.22 -12.60
CA LEU A 194 2.97 12.84 -12.97
C LEU A 194 1.48 12.52 -12.92
N ALA A 195 0.67 13.34 -12.27
CA ALA A 195 -0.78 13.27 -12.35
C ALA A 195 -1.36 13.59 -13.75
N PHE A 196 -0.51 13.83 -14.76
CA PHE A 196 -0.89 14.19 -16.13
C PHE A 196 -0.83 13.03 -17.14
N SER A 197 -0.82 11.76 -16.72
CA SER A 197 -1.22 10.67 -17.63
C SER A 197 -2.67 10.92 -18.08
N PRO A 198 -2.97 10.96 -19.40
CA PRO A 198 -4.33 11.20 -19.91
C PRO A 198 -5.37 10.25 -19.31
N ALA A 199 -4.98 9.00 -19.03
CA ALA A 199 -5.83 7.97 -18.44
C ALA A 199 -6.31 8.33 -17.02
N VAL A 200 -5.42 8.87 -16.18
CA VAL A 200 -5.75 9.30 -14.81
C VAL A 200 -6.72 10.49 -14.79
N ARG A 201 -6.65 11.39 -15.79
CA ARG A 201 -7.58 12.53 -15.92
C ARG A 201 -8.98 12.08 -16.35
N ILE A 202 -9.06 11.10 -17.24
CA ILE A 202 -10.33 10.55 -17.75
C ILE A 202 -11.06 9.76 -16.64
N ALA A 203 -10.31 8.98 -15.85
CA ALA A 203 -10.86 8.20 -14.74
C ALA A 203 -11.50 9.07 -13.64
N ALA A 204 -10.83 10.16 -13.23
CA ALA A 204 -11.36 11.07 -12.21
C ALA A 204 -12.64 11.81 -12.66
N ALA A 205 -12.74 12.16 -13.95
CA ALA A 205 -13.92 12.82 -14.52
C ALA A 205 -15.13 11.88 -14.63
N ALA A 206 -14.90 10.60 -14.97
CA ALA A 206 -15.98 9.60 -15.07
C ALA A 206 -16.48 9.13 -13.70
N VAL A 207 -15.58 8.96 -12.72
CA VAL A 207 -15.93 8.50 -11.36
C VAL A 207 -16.63 9.58 -10.54
N GLY A 208 -16.28 10.87 -10.73
CA GLY A 208 -17.00 11.98 -10.12
C GLY A 208 -18.50 11.98 -10.46
N GLY A 209 -18.86 11.64 -11.69
CA GLY A 209 -20.26 11.53 -12.11
C GLY A 209 -20.98 10.27 -11.59
N ALA A 210 -20.31 9.12 -11.64
CA ALA A 210 -20.90 7.83 -11.24
C ALA A 210 -21.03 7.69 -9.71
N MET A 211 -20.04 8.12 -8.93
CA MET A 211 -20.05 7.97 -7.48
C MET A 211 -21.04 8.92 -6.80
N LEU A 212 -21.25 10.13 -7.35
CA LEU A 212 -22.32 11.05 -6.94
C LEU A 212 -23.72 10.46 -7.19
N ALA A 213 -23.91 9.73 -8.30
CA ALA A 213 -25.17 9.07 -8.60
C ALA A 213 -25.46 7.91 -7.62
N THR A 214 -24.46 7.11 -7.27
CA THR A 214 -24.61 5.99 -6.32
C THR A 214 -24.80 6.46 -4.87
N LEU A 215 -24.20 7.58 -4.47
CA LEU A 215 -24.43 8.21 -3.16
C LEU A 215 -25.79 8.92 -3.07
N ALA A 216 -26.29 9.51 -4.16
CA ALA A 216 -27.62 10.11 -4.21
C ALA A 216 -28.75 9.06 -4.15
N ALA A 217 -28.54 7.88 -4.74
CA ALA A 217 -29.50 6.76 -4.68
C ALA A 217 -29.64 6.12 -3.28
N ARG A 218 -28.66 6.32 -2.37
CA ARG A 218 -28.71 5.83 -0.99
C ARG A 218 -29.40 6.79 0.00
N ARG A 219 -29.89 7.94 -0.46
CA ARG A 219 -30.59 8.97 0.36
C ARG A 219 -32.09 9.09 0.07
N LYS A 220 -32.67 8.16 -0.70
CA LYS A 220 -34.12 8.03 -0.86
C LYS A 220 -34.62 6.74 -0.22
#